data_AF-A0A9X3HB47-F1
#
_entry.id   AF-A0A9X3HB47-F1
#
_cell.length_a   1.000
_cell.length_b   1.000
_cell.length_c   1.000
_cell.angle_alpha   90.00
_cell.angle_beta   90.00
_cell.angle_gamma   90.00
#
_symmetry.space_group_name_H-M   'P 1'
#
loop_
_entity.id
_entity.type
_entity.pdbx_description
1 polymer ?
#
loop_
_entity_poly.entity_id
_entity_poly.type
_entity_poly.pdbx_seq_one_letter_code
_entity_poly.pdbx_strand_id
1 'polypeptide(L)'
;MNPFLLVAIKLLIGFLALITIINISGKGNLAPNSASDQVQNYVLGGIIGGVIYNNSIKILDFIGILCIWCALVLGLKWLKQHVVKVKQVIDGKSIDNY
;
A
#
# COMPACT_ATOMS: atom_id res chain seq x y z
N MET A 1 9.32 18.15 19.89
CA MET A 1 9.96 18.12 18.56
C MET A 1 9.42 19.29 17.74
N ASN A 2 10.25 19.90 16.88
CA ASN A 2 9.77 20.87 15.89
C ASN A 2 8.67 20.20 15.04
N PRO A 3 7.48 20.81 14.86
CA PRO A 3 6.39 20.24 14.06
C PRO A 3 6.85 19.78 12.67
N PHE A 4 7.75 20.52 12.03
CA PHE A 4 8.31 20.17 10.73
C PHE A 4 9.21 18.92 10.78
N LEU A 5 9.98 18.75 11.86
CA LEU A 5 10.80 17.55 12.06
C LEU A 5 9.93 16.30 12.21
N LEU A 6 8.79 16.40 12.89
CA LEU A 6 7.84 15.29 13.03
C LEU A 6 7.22 14.90 11.69
N VAL A 7 6.84 15.89 10.87
CA VAL A 7 6.38 15.67 9.49
C VAL A 7 7.46 14.97 8.66
N ALA A 8 8.71 15.45 8.73
CA ALA A 8 9.83 14.88 7.97
C ALA A 8 10.10 13.42 8.35
N ILE A 9 10.04 13.07 9.64
CA ILE A 9 10.20 11.68 10.10
C ILE A 9 9.05 10.80 9.61
N LYS A 10 7.80 11.24 9.75
CA LYS A 10 6.65 10.48 9.22
C LYS A 10 6.73 10.31 7.71
N LEU A 11 7.17 11.35 6.98
CA LEU A 11 7.35 11.26 5.54
C LEU A 11 8.40 10.22 5.17
N LEU A 12 9.55 10.20 5.87
CA LEU A 12 10.60 9.21 5.65
C LEU A 12 10.11 7.78 5.93
N ILE A 13 9.38 7.57 7.03
CA ILE A 13 8.78 6.27 7.36
C ILE A 13 7.78 5.84 6.28
N GLY A 14 6.89 6.74 5.85
CA GLY A 14 5.92 6.46 4.79
C GLY A 14 6.59 6.12 3.47
N PHE A 15 7.65 6.84 3.10
CA PHE A 15 8.42 6.59 1.88
C PHE A 15 9.12 5.23 1.90
N LEU A 16 9.80 4.88 3.00
CA LEU A 16 10.42 3.56 3.16
C LEU A 16 9.37 2.45 3.12
N ALA A 17 8.25 2.63 3.81
CA ALA A 17 7.15 1.66 3.79
C ALA A 17 6.57 1.47 2.39
N LEU A 18 6.44 2.54 1.60
CA LEU A 18 6.00 2.45 0.21
C LEU A 18 6.95 1.60 -0.63
N ILE A 19 8.26 1.83 -0.55
CA ILE A 19 9.27 1.01 -1.23
C ILE A 19 9.17 -0.45 -0.78
N THR A 20 9.10 -0.70 0.52
CA THR A 20 9.01 -2.06 1.08
C THR A 20 7.75 -2.78 0.61
N ILE A 21 6.58 -2.14 0.68
CA ILE A 21 5.30 -2.76 0.28
C ILE A 21 5.31 -3.09 -1.21
N ILE A 22 5.83 -2.20 -2.07
CA ILE A 22 5.93 -2.43 -3.52
C ILE A 22 6.85 -3.61 -3.82
N ASN A 23 8.02 -3.67 -3.18
CA ASN A 23 8.97 -4.76 -3.36
C ASN A 23 8.40 -6.11 -2.91
N ILE A 24 7.81 -6.21 -1.72
CA ILE A 24 7.22 -7.47 -1.21
C ILE A 24 5.98 -7.86 -2.03
N SER A 25 5.23 -6.88 -2.54
CA SER A 25 4.12 -7.13 -3.45
C SER A 25 4.60 -7.68 -4.80
N GLY A 26 5.89 -7.65 -5.11
CA GLY A 26 6.48 -8.14 -6.35
C GLY A 26 6.28 -7.17 -7.53
N LYS A 27 6.00 -5.89 -7.23
CA LYS A 27 5.86 -4.84 -8.24
C LYS A 27 7.25 -4.30 -8.52
N GLY A 28 7.78 -4.53 -9.71
CA GLY A 28 9.14 -4.12 -10.06
C GLY A 28 9.35 -2.60 -10.17
N ASN A 29 8.29 -1.79 -10.10
CA ASN A 29 8.33 -0.33 -10.28
C ASN A 29 7.28 0.40 -9.42
N LEU A 30 7.52 1.68 -9.19
CA LEU A 30 6.58 2.61 -8.54
C LEU A 30 5.34 2.91 -9.40
N ALA A 31 5.49 2.82 -10.72
CA ALA A 31 4.40 3.00 -11.67
C ALA A 31 3.39 1.83 -11.58
N PRO A 32 2.08 2.12 -11.63
CA PRO A 32 1.06 1.07 -11.59
C PRO A 32 1.13 0.21 -12.86
N ASN A 33 1.20 -1.12 -12.69
CA ASN A 33 1.19 -2.08 -13.80
C ASN A 33 -0.20 -2.73 -13.99
N SER A 34 -1.15 -2.49 -13.07
CA SER A 34 -2.53 -2.97 -13.12
C SER A 34 -3.49 -2.01 -12.42
N ALA A 35 -4.80 -2.14 -12.65
CA ALA A 35 -5.82 -1.38 -11.92
C ALA A 35 -5.74 -1.62 -10.40
N SER A 36 -5.47 -2.86 -10.00
CA SER A 36 -5.28 -3.22 -8.59
C SER A 36 -4.04 -2.53 -7.99
N ASP A 37 -2.99 -2.31 -8.78
CA ASP A 37 -1.80 -1.58 -8.34
C ASP A 37 -2.08 -0.10 -8.17
N GLN A 38 -2.87 0.48 -9.07
CA GLN A 38 -3.27 1.88 -9.00
C GLN A 38 -4.09 2.14 -7.72
N VAL A 39 -5.04 1.26 -7.39
CA VAL A 39 -5.83 1.36 -6.15
C VAL A 39 -4.93 1.24 -4.92
N GLN A 40 -4.01 0.27 -4.89
CA GLN A 40 -3.11 0.10 -3.74
C GLN A 40 -2.21 1.32 -3.52
N ASN A 41 -1.62 1.87 -4.59
CA ASN A 41 -0.75 3.03 -4.50
C ASN A 41 -1.55 4.29 -4.09
N TYR A 42 -2.78 4.44 -4.59
CA TYR A 42 -3.68 5.54 -4.23
C TYR A 42 -4.04 5.52 -2.73
N VAL A 43 -4.47 4.36 -2.21
CA VAL A 43 -4.87 4.24 -0.80
C VAL A 43 -3.66 4.41 0.12
N LEU A 44 -2.51 3.83 -0.23
CA LEU A 44 -1.27 4.03 0.54
C LEU A 44 -0.84 5.50 0.57
N GLY A 45 -0.93 6.21 -0.56
CA GLY A 45 -0.70 7.66 -0.63
C GLY A 45 -1.65 8.45 0.27
N GLY A 46 -2.94 8.09 0.29
CA GLY A 46 -3.94 8.69 1.18
C GLY A 46 -3.65 8.46 2.67
N ILE A 47 -3.25 7.24 3.05
CA ILE A 47 -2.84 6.92 4.43
C ILE A 47 -1.65 7.78 4.86
N ILE A 48 -0.58 7.82 4.05
CA ILE A 48 0.61 8.60 4.37
C ILE A 48 0.24 10.09 4.44
N GLY A 49 -0.46 10.61 3.43
CA GLY A 49 -0.87 12.01 3.36
C GLY A 49 -1.73 12.45 4.55
N GLY A 50 -2.65 11.60 5.02
CA GLY A 50 -3.46 11.90 6.20
C GLY A 50 -2.66 11.88 7.51
N VAL A 51 -1.69 10.99 7.64
CA VAL A 51 -0.93 10.81 8.89
C VAL A 51 0.18 11.84 9.06
N ILE A 52 0.82 12.29 7.96
CA ILE A 52 1.95 13.23 8.04
C ILE A 52 1.56 14.57 8.66
N TYR A 53 0.35 15.08 8.36
CA TYR A 53 -0.12 16.38 8.87
C TYR A 53 -0.89 16.28 10.19
N ASN A 54 -1.24 15.08 10.64
CA ASN A 54 -1.98 14.88 11.87
C ASN A 54 -1.04 14.65 13.06
N ASN A 55 -0.84 15.68 13.88
CA ASN A 55 0.02 15.62 15.07
C ASN A 55 -0.49 14.70 16.18
N SER A 56 -1.79 14.37 16.20
CA SER A 56 -2.37 13.44 17.18
C SER A 56 -1.97 11.99 16.93
N ILE A 57 -1.59 11.65 15.70
CA ILE A 57 -1.15 10.29 15.34
C ILE A 57 0.32 10.14 15.72
N LYS A 58 0.63 9.24 16.65
CA LYS A 58 2.01 8.96 17.07
C LYS A 58 2.74 8.14 16.01
N ILE A 59 4.07 8.16 16.06
CA ILE A 59 4.90 7.38 15.13
C ILE A 59 4.60 5.87 15.24
N LEU A 60 4.39 5.35 16.45
CA LEU A 60 4.04 3.95 16.65
C LEU A 60 2.68 3.59 16.03
N ASP A 61 1.68 4.45 16.19
CA ASP A 61 0.36 4.26 15.58
C ASP A 61 0.48 4.25 14.05
N PHE A 62 1.30 5.14 13.49
CA PHE A 62 1.57 5.18 12.07
C PHE A 62 2.22 3.89 11.56
N ILE A 63 3.23 3.37 12.27
CA ILE A 63 3.85 2.07 11.94
C ILE A 63 2.81 0.95 12.00
N GLY A 64 1.94 0.94 13.02
CA GLY A 64 0.85 -0.03 13.13
C GLY A 64 -0.13 0.03 11.95
N ILE A 65 -0.53 1.22 11.52
CA ILE A 65 -1.38 1.43 10.34
C ILE A 65 -0.70 0.87 9.08
N LEU A 66 0.59 1.14 8.89
CA LEU A 66 1.35 0.60 7.75
C LEU A 66 1.48 -0.93 7.79
N CYS A 67 1.65 -1.53 8.97
CA CYS A 67 1.66 -2.98 9.14
C CYS A 67 0.30 -3.61 8.78
N ILE A 68 -0.81 -3.03 9.25
CA ILE A 68 -2.17 -3.49 8.91
C ILE A 68 -2.37 -3.39 7.39
N TRP A 69 -2.00 -2.26 6.80
CA TRP A 69 -2.12 -2.06 5.35
C TRP A 69 -1.28 -3.08 4.56
N CYS A 70 -0.04 -3.33 4.98
CA CYS A 70 0.82 -4.35 4.38
C CYS A 70 0.15 -5.74 4.44
N ALA A 71 -0.39 -6.12 5.59
CA ALA A 71 -1.10 -7.39 5.75
C ALA A 71 -2.32 -7.50 4.81
N LEU A 72 -3.09 -6.42 4.64
CA LEU A 72 -4.22 -6.38 3.69
C LEU A 72 -3.76 -6.57 2.24
N VAL A 73 -2.69 -5.90 1.83
CA VAL A 73 -2.12 -6.04 0.47
C VAL A 73 -1.65 -7.48 0.21
N LEU A 74 -0.93 -8.07 1.16
CA LEU A 74 -0.46 -9.45 1.05
C LEU A 74 -1.61 -10.46 1.08
N GLY A 75 -2.61 -10.25 1.94
CA GLY A 75 -3.81 -11.07 2.00
C GLY A 75 -4.60 -11.04 0.69
N LEU A 76 -4.76 -9.85 0.08
CA LEU A 76 -5.40 -9.70 -1.22
C LEU A 76 -4.62 -10.43 -2.31
N LYS A 77 -3.29 -10.31 -2.32
CA LYS A 77 -2.41 -11.02 -3.26
C LYS A 77 -2.57 -12.55 -3.12
N TRP A 78 -2.56 -13.05 -1.89
CA TRP A 78 -2.77 -14.46 -1.62
C TRP A 78 -4.14 -14.95 -2.10
N LEU A 79 -5.21 -14.20 -1.80
CA LEU A 79 -6.57 -14.51 -2.26
C LEU A 79 -6.67 -14.54 -3.78
N LYS A 80 -6.05 -13.59 -4.49
CA LYS A 80 -6.00 -13.58 -5.95
C LYS A 80 -5.28 -14.81 -6.54
N GLN A 81 -4.25 -15.32 -5.85
CA GLN A 81 -3.51 -16.50 -6.30
C GLN A 81 -4.27 -17.81 -6.07
N HIS A 82 -5.07 -17.89 -5.00
CA HIS A 82 -5.74 -19.13 -4.60
C HIS A 82 -7.21 -19.21 -5.05
N VAL A 83 -7.85 -18.07 -5.34
CA VAL A 83 -9.28 -18.00 -5.67
C VAL A 83 -9.50 -17.34 -7.03
N VAL A 84 -9.74 -18.17 -8.05
CA VAL A 84 -9.95 -17.72 -9.45
C VAL A 84 -11.07 -16.69 -9.56
N LYS A 85 -12.17 -16.82 -8.81
CA LYS A 85 -13.27 -15.84 -8.79
C LYS A 85 -12.82 -14.46 -8.27
N VAL A 86 -11.97 -14.42 -7.24
CA VAL A 86 -11.45 -13.17 -6.68
C VAL A 86 -10.51 -12.49 -7.68
N LYS A 87 -9.65 -13.28 -8.35
CA LYS A 87 -8.81 -12.79 -9.46
C LYS A 87 -9.68 -12.18 -10.56
N GLN A 88 -10.74 -12.86 -10.99
CA GLN A 88 -11.63 -12.40 -12.07
C GLN A 88 -12.42 -11.13 -11.71
N VAL A 89 -12.78 -10.93 -10.44
CA VAL A 89 -13.47 -9.69 -10.00
C VAL A 89 -12.51 -8.51 -9.92
N ILE A 90 -11.29 -8.71 -9.44
CA ILE A 90 -10.34 -7.63 -9.17
C ILE A 90 -9.55 -7.23 -10.42
N ASP A 91 -9.03 -8.21 -11.14
CA ASP A 91 -8.18 -7.99 -12.32
C ASP A 91 -9.00 -8.08 -13.63
N GLY A 92 -10.28 -8.43 -13.55
CA GLY A 92 -11.15 -8.70 -14.69
C GLY A 92 -11.05 -10.15 -15.19
N LYS A 93 -11.95 -10.55 -16.10
CA LYS A 93 -11.80 -11.83 -16.81
C LYS A 93 -10.67 -11.68 -17.81
N SER A 94 -9.61 -12.50 -17.69
CA SER A 94 -8.76 -12.73 -18.86
C SER A 94 -9.60 -13.48 -19.89
N ILE A 95 -9.67 -12.95 -21.11
CA ILE A 95 -10.10 -13.73 -22.27
C ILE A 95 -8.91 -14.64 -22.54
N ASP A 96 -8.84 -15.78 -21.87
CA ASP A 96 -7.90 -16.83 -22.23
C ASP A 96 -8.41 -17.38 -23.58
N ASN A 97 -8.01 -16.71 -24.68
CA ASN A 97 -8.17 -17.25 -26.02
C ASN A 97 -7.12 -18.36 -26.18
N TYR A 98 -7.61 -19.60 -26.12
CA TYR A 98 -7.04 -20.87 -26.60
C TYR A 98 -5.57 -21.18 -26.29
#